data_AF-A0A367IP93-F1
#
_entry.id   AF-A0A367IP93-F1
#
_cell.length_a   1.000
_cell.length_b   1.000
_cell.length_c   1.000
_cell.angle_alpha   90.00
_cell.angle_beta   90.00
_cell.angle_gamma   90.00
#
_symmetry.space_group_name_H-M   'P 1'
#
loop_
_entity.id
_entity.type
_entity.pdbx_description
1 polymer ?
#
loop_
_entity_poly.entity_id
_entity_poly.type
_entity_poly.pdbx_seq_one_letter_code
_entity_poly.pdbx_strand_id
1 'polypeptide(L)'
;MIGLLSTQQHINDLIAFTASNVKTLLECSKEKLHYQHRLLPTLHVFIKHTFYHCKLTPDILIVALIYLNRLKNSLPHKSKGEFDTPYKMFIAAVVLASKFIEDSNTTTHSIHKFISPLYNSRQVNEMERGFL
;
A
#
# COMPACT_ATOMS: atom_id res chain seq x y z
N MET A 1 -19.04 -1.08 24.45
CA MET A 1 -17.82 -0.23 24.42
C MET A 1 -16.54 -1.05 24.32
N ILE A 2 -16.37 -2.14 25.09
CA ILE A 2 -15.17 -3.01 25.07
C ILE A 2 -14.90 -3.66 23.70
N GLY A 3 -15.94 -4.17 23.01
CA GLY A 3 -15.78 -4.84 21.71
C GLY A 3 -15.37 -3.92 20.54
N LEU A 4 -15.64 -2.62 20.61
CA LEU A 4 -15.19 -1.67 19.58
C LEU A 4 -13.68 -1.37 19.72
N LEU A 5 -13.20 -1.30 20.95
CA LEU A 5 -11.79 -1.08 21.25
C LEU A 5 -10.93 -2.28 20.81
N SER A 6 -11.41 -3.52 21.00
CA SER A 6 -10.71 -4.71 20.52
C SER A 6 -10.63 -4.76 18.99
N THR A 7 -11.72 -4.50 18.28
CA THR A 7 -11.73 -4.47 16.81
C THR A 7 -10.78 -3.39 16.27
N GLN A 8 -10.79 -2.20 16.88
CA GLN A 8 -9.89 -1.12 16.52
C GLN A 8 -8.42 -1.49 16.73
N GLN A 9 -8.11 -2.22 17.81
CA GLN A 9 -6.77 -2.74 18.07
C GLN A 9 -6.32 -3.72 16.97
N HIS A 10 -7.16 -4.70 16.63
CA HIS A 10 -6.85 -5.66 15.57
C HIS A 10 -6.60 -5.00 14.21
N ILE A 11 -7.35 -3.95 13.86
CA ILE A 11 -7.12 -3.17 12.64
C ILE A 11 -5.76 -2.46 12.69
N ASN A 12 -5.43 -1.83 13.82
CA ASN A 12 -4.13 -1.19 13.99
C ASN A 12 -2.98 -2.20 13.86
N ASP A 13 -3.15 -3.41 14.41
CA ASP A 13 -2.18 -4.50 14.31
C ASP A 13 -2.02 -4.97 12.85
N LEU A 14 -3.12 -5.08 12.09
CA LEU A 14 -3.09 -5.42 10.67
C LEU A 14 -2.37 -4.35 9.84
N ILE A 15 -2.60 -3.07 10.13
CA ILE A 15 -1.91 -1.94 9.50
C ILE A 15 -0.40 -1.99 9.81
N ALA A 16 -0.04 -2.24 11.07
CA ALA A 16 1.35 -2.37 11.49
C ALA A 16 2.03 -3.58 10.83
N PHE A 17 1.34 -4.72 10.78
CA PHE A 17 1.80 -5.92 10.09
C PHE A 17 2.02 -5.65 8.60
N THR A 18 1.09 -4.96 7.95
CA THR A 18 1.22 -4.59 6.53
C THR A 18 2.45 -3.72 6.29
N ALA A 19 2.66 -2.70 7.12
CA ALA A 19 3.83 -1.83 7.03
C ALA A 19 5.15 -2.60 7.19
N SER A 20 5.19 -3.54 8.14
CA SER A 20 6.36 -4.41 8.36
C SER A 20 6.58 -5.33 7.16
N ASN A 21 5.52 -6.00 6.70
CA ASN A 21 5.57 -6.93 5.57
C ASN A 21 6.13 -6.25 4.32
N VAL A 22 5.54 -5.11 3.92
CA VAL A 22 5.95 -4.34 2.73
C VAL A 22 7.42 -3.91 2.83
N LYS A 23 7.86 -3.44 4.00
CA LYS A 23 9.26 -3.02 4.23
C LYS A 23 10.27 -4.16 4.06
N THR A 24 9.84 -5.40 4.28
CA THR A 24 10.70 -6.60 4.19
C THR A 24 10.64 -7.31 2.83
N LEU A 25 9.85 -6.80 1.87
CA LEU A 25 9.72 -7.43 0.56
C LEU A 25 11.02 -7.43 -0.23
N LEU A 26 11.77 -6.31 -0.18
CA LEU A 26 13.06 -6.16 -0.85
C LEU A 26 13.90 -5.02 -0.26
N GLU A 27 15.18 -4.99 -0.60
CA GLU A 27 16.12 -3.97 -0.14
C GLU A 27 15.89 -2.63 -0.88
N CYS A 28 15.49 -1.59 -0.16
CA CYS A 28 15.23 -0.27 -0.74
C CYS A 28 16.28 0.75 -0.31
N SER A 29 16.64 1.67 -1.22
CA SER A 29 17.54 2.78 -0.94
C SER A 29 17.01 3.66 0.20
N LYS A 30 17.92 4.24 0.99
CA LYS A 30 17.57 5.25 2.02
C LYS A 30 17.60 6.68 1.44
N GLU A 31 18.06 6.85 0.20
CA GLU A 31 18.31 8.15 -0.39
C GLU A 31 17.01 8.80 -0.92
N LYS A 32 16.76 10.04 -0.49
CA LYS A 32 15.60 10.82 -0.92
C LYS A 32 15.96 11.71 -2.12
N LEU A 33 16.07 11.09 -3.30
CA LEU A 33 16.51 11.75 -4.53
C LEU A 33 15.48 12.73 -5.10
N HIS A 34 14.18 12.44 -4.95
CA HIS A 34 13.10 13.27 -5.49
C HIS A 34 12.42 14.12 -4.41
N TYR A 35 11.90 15.31 -4.79
CA TYR A 35 11.15 16.18 -3.88
C TYR A 35 9.97 15.45 -3.22
N GLN A 36 9.27 14.61 -3.98
CA GLN A 36 8.16 13.79 -3.50
C GLN A 36 8.56 12.88 -2.32
N HIS A 37 9.81 12.39 -2.28
CA HIS A 37 10.29 11.55 -1.18
C HIS A 37 10.37 12.30 0.16
N ARG A 38 10.46 13.64 0.12
CA ARG A 38 10.47 14.48 1.32
C ARG A 38 9.06 14.72 1.86
N LEU A 39 8.04 14.57 1.02
CA LEU A 39 6.63 14.70 1.40
C LEU A 39 6.04 13.41 1.98
N LEU A 40 6.68 12.26 1.74
CA LEU A 40 6.21 10.98 2.24
C LEU A 40 6.35 10.91 3.78
N PRO A 41 5.27 10.59 4.52
CA PRO A 41 5.37 10.25 5.93
C PRO A 41 6.03 8.88 6.09
N THR A 42 6.16 8.37 7.31
CA THR A 42 6.63 6.98 7.51
C THR A 42 5.66 6.00 6.84
N LEU A 43 6.15 4.85 6.38
CA LEU A 43 5.33 3.84 5.70
C LEU A 43 4.11 3.40 6.53
N HIS A 44 4.28 3.23 7.84
CA HIS A 44 3.17 2.92 8.75
C HIS A 44 2.11 4.04 8.76
N VAL A 45 2.52 5.30 8.86
CA VAL A 45 1.61 6.45 8.84
C VAL A 45 0.93 6.59 7.47
N PHE A 46 1.66 6.35 6.39
CA PHE A 46 1.10 6.35 5.03
C PHE A 46 -0.01 5.30 4.91
N ILE A 47 0.27 4.04 5.24
CA ILE A 47 -0.71 2.94 5.19
C ILE A 47 -1.90 3.23 6.09
N LYS A 48 -1.66 3.72 7.31
CA LYS A 48 -2.72 4.11 8.24
C LYS A 48 -3.62 5.19 7.65
N HIS A 49 -3.04 6.24 7.08
CA HIS A 49 -3.81 7.32 6.45
C HIS A 49 -4.57 6.82 5.22
N THR A 50 -3.94 6.02 4.35
CA THR A 50 -4.64 5.43 3.21
C THR A 50 -5.82 4.58 3.68
N PHE A 51 -5.65 3.76 4.71
CA PHE A 51 -6.71 2.91 5.27
C PHE A 51 -7.93 3.74 5.70
N TYR A 52 -7.73 4.73 6.58
CA TYR A 52 -8.86 5.50 7.10
C TYR A 52 -9.42 6.52 6.11
N HIS A 53 -8.57 7.27 5.39
CA HIS A 53 -9.05 8.32 4.49
C HIS A 53 -9.64 7.77 3.18
N CYS A 54 -9.18 6.60 2.72
CA CYS A 54 -9.73 5.97 1.52
C CYS A 54 -10.81 4.94 1.83
N LYS A 55 -11.21 4.79 3.10
CA LYS A 55 -12.23 3.82 3.56
C LYS A 55 -11.89 2.38 3.18
N LEU A 56 -10.60 2.01 3.25
CA LEU A 56 -10.22 0.61 3.05
C LEU A 56 -10.85 -0.26 4.13
N THR A 57 -11.25 -1.46 3.75
CA THR A 57 -11.68 -2.49 4.68
C THR A 57 -10.52 -3.41 5.06
N PRO A 58 -10.60 -4.13 6.20
CA PRO A 58 -9.64 -5.18 6.51
C PRO A 58 -9.51 -6.23 5.39
N ASP A 59 -10.61 -6.56 4.71
CA ASP A 59 -10.61 -7.54 3.61
C ASP A 59 -9.76 -7.08 2.43
N ILE A 60 -9.87 -5.82 2.03
CA ILE A 60 -9.00 -5.21 0.99
C ILE A 60 -7.54 -5.31 1.40
N LEU A 61 -7.23 -5.05 2.68
CA LEU A 61 -5.86 -5.10 3.18
C LEU A 61 -5.30 -6.54 3.23
N ILE A 62 -6.14 -7.53 3.54
CA ILE A 62 -5.77 -8.96 3.49
C ILE A 62 -5.50 -9.39 2.04
N VAL A 63 -6.36 -9.03 1.09
CA VAL A 63 -6.13 -9.36 -0.33
C VAL A 63 -4.89 -8.64 -0.87
N ALA A 64 -4.65 -7.40 -0.46
CA ALA A 64 -3.41 -6.68 -0.78
C ALA A 64 -2.17 -7.41 -0.25
N LEU A 65 -2.19 -7.94 0.98
CA LEU A 65 -1.11 -8.77 1.53
C LEU A 65 -0.87 -10.04 0.71
N ILE A 66 -1.91 -10.66 0.15
CA ILE A 66 -1.77 -11.80 -0.77
C ILE A 66 -1.04 -11.38 -2.05
N TYR A 67 -1.40 -10.23 -2.64
CA TYR A 67 -0.71 -9.70 -3.81
C TYR A 67 0.76 -9.36 -3.51
N LEU A 68 1.04 -8.75 -2.37
CA LEU A 68 2.41 -8.44 -1.93
C LEU A 68 3.24 -9.72 -1.73
N ASN A 69 2.64 -10.77 -1.16
CA ASN A 69 3.30 -12.07 -1.02
C ASN A 69 3.58 -12.73 -2.37
N ARG A 70 2.65 -12.63 -3.33
CA ARG A 70 2.87 -13.11 -4.70
C ARG A 70 4.00 -12.36 -5.38
N LEU A 71 4.03 -11.02 -5.25
CA LEU A 71 5.12 -10.20 -5.76
C LEU A 71 6.46 -10.62 -5.17
N LYS A 72 6.54 -10.84 -3.85
CA LYS A 72 7.77 -11.32 -3.19
C LYS A 72 8.34 -12.57 -3.86
N ASN A 73 7.46 -13.50 -4.23
CA ASN A 73 7.84 -14.78 -4.83
C ASN A 73 8.18 -14.67 -6.33
N SER A 74 7.75 -13.61 -7.01
CA SER A 74 8.09 -13.36 -8.43
C SER A 74 9.31 -12.48 -8.63
N LEU A 75 9.77 -11.77 -7.59
CA LEU A 75 10.95 -10.92 -7.68
C LEU A 75 12.24 -11.73 -7.91
N PRO A 76 13.10 -11.33 -8.86
CA PRO A 76 14.44 -11.90 -9.00
C PRO A 76 15.26 -11.83 -7.72
N HIS A 77 16.20 -12.78 -7.57
CA HIS A 77 17.12 -12.75 -6.45
C HIS A 77 17.93 -11.42 -6.47
N LYS A 78 17.96 -10.72 -5.33
CA LYS A 78 18.65 -9.44 -5.13
C LYS A 78 17.99 -8.23 -5.81
N SER A 79 16.69 -8.30 -6.12
CA SER A 79 15.93 -7.10 -6.49
C SER A 79 16.11 -6.00 -5.45
N LYS A 80 16.38 -4.79 -5.94
CA LYS A 80 16.49 -3.57 -5.13
C LYS A 80 15.49 -2.53 -5.61
N GLY A 81 15.11 -1.64 -4.70
CA GLY A 81 14.15 -0.57 -4.96
C GLY A 81 14.67 0.79 -4.56
N GLU A 82 13.97 1.81 -5.04
CA GLU A 82 14.14 3.19 -4.61
C GLU A 82 13.51 3.41 -3.23
N PHE A 83 13.80 4.57 -2.63
CA PHE A 83 13.24 4.94 -1.33
C PHE A 83 11.72 4.78 -1.24
N ASP A 84 11.01 5.11 -2.31
CA ASP A 84 9.56 5.12 -2.33
C ASP A 84 8.92 3.82 -2.88
N THR A 85 9.74 2.83 -3.29
CA THR A 85 9.27 1.53 -3.77
C THR A 85 8.29 0.83 -2.81
N PRO A 86 8.51 0.83 -1.47
CA PRO A 86 7.55 0.24 -0.53
C PRO A 86 6.15 0.89 -0.61
N TYR A 87 6.08 2.20 -0.79
CA TYR A 87 4.82 2.94 -0.89
C TYR A 87 4.11 2.59 -2.20
N LYS A 88 4.85 2.54 -3.32
CA LYS A 88 4.35 2.14 -4.63
C LYS A 88 3.79 0.72 -4.63
N MET A 89 4.49 -0.22 -4.00
CA MET A 89 4.05 -1.60 -3.86
C MET A 89 2.76 -1.71 -3.07
N PHE A 90 2.68 -1.01 -1.94
CA PHE A 90 1.45 -0.96 -1.16
C PHE A 90 0.29 -0.37 -1.97
N ILE A 91 0.48 0.76 -2.66
CA ILE A 91 -0.54 1.41 -3.48
C ILE A 91 -1.08 0.45 -4.55
N ALA A 92 -0.19 -0.16 -5.34
CA ALA A 92 -0.60 -1.11 -6.37
C ALA A 92 -1.41 -2.28 -5.79
N ALA A 93 -0.95 -2.85 -4.68
CA ALA A 93 -1.62 -3.96 -4.03
C ALA A 93 -3.03 -3.58 -3.54
N VAL A 94 -3.23 -2.41 -2.92
CA VAL A 94 -4.56 -1.99 -2.45
C VAL A 94 -5.48 -1.55 -3.58
N VAL A 95 -4.96 -0.97 -4.66
CA VAL A 95 -5.77 -0.65 -5.84
C VAL A 95 -6.27 -1.93 -6.51
N LEU A 96 -5.39 -2.91 -6.73
CA LEU A 96 -5.77 -4.22 -7.28
C LEU A 96 -6.76 -4.96 -6.38
N ALA A 97 -6.51 -4.97 -5.07
CA ALA A 97 -7.42 -5.59 -4.10
C ALA A 97 -8.79 -4.91 -4.08
N SER A 98 -8.85 -3.58 -4.17
CA SER A 98 -10.12 -2.84 -4.23
C SER A 98 -10.90 -3.21 -5.50
N LYS A 99 -10.24 -3.22 -6.66
CA LYS A 99 -10.85 -3.64 -7.94
C LYS A 99 -11.31 -5.10 -7.96
N PHE A 100 -10.68 -5.95 -7.15
CA PHE A 100 -11.03 -7.36 -7.05
C PHE A 100 -12.23 -7.61 -6.12
N ILE A 101 -12.31 -6.89 -4.99
CA ILE A 101 -13.35 -7.08 -3.97
C ILE A 101 -14.62 -6.29 -4.29
N GLU A 102 -14.48 -5.08 -4.82
CA GLU A 102 -15.60 -4.16 -5.01
C GLU A 102 -16.11 -4.20 -6.45
N ASP A 103 -17.43 -4.29 -6.62
CA ASP A 103 -18.09 -4.13 -7.93
C ASP A 103 -18.11 -2.67 -8.41
N SER A 104 -17.74 -1.73 -7.53
CA SER A 104 -17.70 -0.29 -7.79
C SER A 104 -16.26 0.22 -7.73
N ASN A 105 -16.00 1.35 -8.37
CA ASN A 105 -14.66 1.97 -8.33
C ASN A 105 -14.49 2.99 -7.21
N THR A 106 -15.35 3.02 -6.19
CA THR A 106 -15.35 4.09 -5.18
C THR A 106 -14.05 4.15 -4.38
N THR A 107 -13.58 3.03 -3.82
CA THR A 107 -12.34 3.00 -3.04
C THR A 107 -11.12 3.28 -3.91
N THR A 108 -11.07 2.69 -5.11
CA THR A 108 -10.04 2.97 -6.12
C THR A 108 -9.95 4.48 -6.42
N HIS A 109 -11.07 5.16 -6.69
CA HIS A 109 -11.08 6.62 -6.91
C HIS A 109 -10.60 7.39 -5.69
N SER A 110 -11.00 6.96 -4.48
CA SER A 110 -10.55 7.60 -3.24
C SER A 110 -9.04 7.46 -3.04
N ILE A 111 -8.46 6.29 -3.35
CA ILE A 111 -7.02 6.06 -3.31
C ILE A 111 -6.32 6.99 -4.30
N HIS A 112 -6.75 7.01 -5.57
CA HIS A 112 -6.18 7.87 -6.61
C HIS A 112 -6.20 9.36 -6.20
N LYS A 113 -7.32 9.82 -5.63
CA LYS A 113 -7.45 11.20 -5.14
C LYS A 113 -6.52 11.48 -3.95
N PHE A 114 -6.39 10.53 -3.03
CA PHE A 114 -5.54 10.68 -1.84
C PHE A 114 -4.05 10.78 -2.21
N ILE A 115 -3.60 9.99 -3.19
CA ILE A 115 -2.19 9.92 -3.57
C ILE A 115 -1.79 10.88 -4.70
N SER A 116 -2.74 11.58 -5.34
CA SER A 116 -2.45 12.43 -6.51
C SER A 116 -1.39 13.52 -6.30
N PRO A 117 -1.15 14.08 -5.08
CA PRO A 117 -0.03 15.00 -4.85
C PRO A 117 1.34 14.33 -4.97
N LEU A 118 1.40 13.01 -4.89
CA LEU A 118 2.63 12.21 -4.89
C LEU A 118 2.77 11.39 -6.20
N TYR A 119 1.68 10.83 -6.70
CA TYR A 119 1.68 9.92 -7.85
C TYR A 119 0.50 10.21 -8.77
N ASN A 120 0.77 10.42 -10.05
CA ASN A 120 -0.29 10.59 -11.05
C ASN A 120 -0.86 9.23 -11.51
N SER A 121 -2.03 9.25 -12.15
CA SER A 121 -2.72 8.02 -12.58
C SER A 121 -1.89 7.15 -13.52
N ARG A 122 -1.06 7.74 -14.39
CA ARG A 122 -0.17 6.96 -15.26
C ARG A 122 0.85 6.19 -14.42
N GLN A 123 1.47 6.82 -13.44
CA GLN A 123 2.41 6.14 -12.54
C GLN A 123 1.71 5.01 -11.78
N VAL A 124 0.51 5.24 -11.25
CA VAL A 124 -0.25 4.19 -10.54
C VAL A 124 -0.56 3.01 -11.46
N ASN A 125 -1.00 3.26 -12.69
CA ASN A 125 -1.27 2.20 -13.67
C ASN A 125 -0.01 1.37 -13.98
N GLU A 126 1.17 1.99 -14.08
CA GLU A 126 2.44 1.26 -14.24
C GLU A 126 2.80 0.46 -12.98
N MET A 127 2.47 0.95 -11.78
CA MET A 127 2.68 0.18 -10.54
C MET A 127 1.78 -1.07 -10.52
N GLU A 128 0.52 -0.95 -10.94
CA GLU A 128 -0.42 -2.10 -11.02
C GLU A 128 0.07 -3.17 -11.99
N ARG A 129 0.58 -2.76 -13.17
CA ARG A 129 1.14 -3.68 -14.16
C ARG A 129 2.32 -4.50 -13.63
N GLY A 130 3.05 -4.00 -12.63
CA GLY A 130 4.14 -4.76 -12.00
C GLY A 130 3.68 -6.00 -11.22
N PHE A 131 2.38 -6.16 -10.95
CA PHE A 131 1.80 -7.30 -10.24
C PHE A 131 1.05 -8.29 -11.14
N LEU A 132 0.87 -7.97 -12.43
CA LEU A 132 0.12 -8.75 -13.43
C LEU A 132 1.07 -9.39 -14.45
#